data_AF-A0A914CTW7-F1
#
_entry.id   AF-A0A914CTW7-F1
#
_cell.length_a   1.000
_cell.length_b   1.000
_cell.length_c   1.000
_cell.angle_alpha   90.00
_cell.angle_beta   90.00
_cell.angle_gamma   90.00
#
_symmetry.space_group_name_H-M   'P 1'
#
loop_
_entity.id
_entity.type
_entity.pdbx_description
1 polymer ?
#
loop_
_entity_poly.entity_id
_entity_poly.type
_entity_poly.pdbx_seq_one_letter_code
_entity_poly.pdbx_strand_id
1 'polypeptide(L)'
;MKKTRVRPLHSLIFQREIGQYKSLINHCADIYKALLLSERRVYMREMEYNSQGNVNYEDGHLFAENEKKYFNITDGNYQHFEFPPMNTHEKVVATLAYACGDFCQIAKAHYRFLIILTSFGRLIFYDYSKHKIAYCFHLPADKYKFKKLEWNRENHSFWISGAEREPGEERTQGRRGKTHVVVVFEVDPIKFRAMFEVDSQV
;
A
#
# COMPACT_ATOMS: atom_id res chain seq x y z
N MET A 1 9.80 -10.42 -44.02
CA MET A 1 9.94 -11.04 -42.69
C MET A 1 11.17 -10.46 -41.99
N LYS A 2 11.00 -9.67 -40.92
CA LYS A 2 12.12 -9.12 -40.14
C LYS A 2 12.64 -10.20 -39.19
N LYS A 3 13.89 -10.66 -39.40
CA LYS A 3 14.59 -11.55 -38.46
C LYS A 3 14.98 -10.76 -37.21
N THR A 4 14.32 -11.00 -36.10
CA THR A 4 14.72 -10.46 -34.79
C THR A 4 15.98 -11.20 -34.35
N ARG A 5 17.14 -10.53 -34.37
CA ARG A 5 18.39 -11.08 -33.82
C ARG A 5 18.27 -11.14 -32.30
N VAL A 6 18.04 -12.32 -31.75
CA VAL A 6 18.18 -12.59 -30.31
C VAL A 6 19.66 -12.44 -29.97
N ARG A 7 19.99 -11.48 -29.11
CA ARG A 7 21.37 -11.30 -28.64
C ARG A 7 21.67 -12.35 -27.56
N PRO A 8 22.82 -13.03 -27.62
CA PRO A 8 23.17 -14.07 -26.66
C PRO A 8 23.34 -13.49 -25.25
N LEU A 9 22.91 -14.25 -24.23
CA LEU A 9 22.86 -13.87 -22.81
C LEU A 9 24.16 -13.24 -22.29
N HIS A 10 25.31 -13.68 -22.79
CA HIS A 10 26.62 -13.14 -22.40
C HIS A 10 26.79 -11.65 -22.76
N SER A 11 26.16 -11.18 -23.85
CA SER A 11 26.24 -9.78 -24.27
C SER A 11 25.39 -8.85 -23.39
N LEU A 12 24.30 -9.37 -22.80
CA LEU A 12 23.48 -8.66 -21.82
C LEU A 12 24.19 -8.60 -20.45
N ILE A 13 24.97 -9.64 -20.13
CA ILE A 13 25.81 -9.65 -18.93
C ILE A 13 27.00 -8.69 -19.08
N PHE A 14 27.59 -8.55 -20.27
CA PHE A 14 28.69 -7.59 -20.48
C PHE A 14 28.22 -6.12 -20.41
N GLN A 15 26.98 -5.83 -20.82
CA GLN A 15 26.36 -4.50 -20.60
C GLN A 15 26.05 -4.20 -19.11
N ARG A 16 26.17 -5.19 -18.23
CA ARG A 16 25.98 -5.06 -16.77
C ARG A 16 27.17 -4.37 -16.10
N GLU A 17 28.37 -4.39 -16.70
CA GLU A 17 29.60 -3.89 -16.07
C GLU A 17 30.06 -2.51 -16.57
N ILE A 18 29.55 -2.04 -17.71
CA ILE A 18 29.80 -0.68 -18.22
C ILE A 18 28.46 0.05 -18.17
N GLY A 19 28.17 0.62 -17.01
CA GLY A 19 26.82 1.04 -16.61
C GLY A 19 26.14 2.08 -17.50
N GLN A 20 24.86 2.34 -17.20
CA GLN A 20 24.24 3.68 -17.26
C GLN A 20 22.76 3.60 -16.82
N TYR A 21 22.47 4.27 -15.71
CA TYR A 21 21.19 4.91 -15.34
C TYR A 21 19.87 4.16 -15.62
N LYS A 22 19.60 3.08 -14.89
CA LYS A 22 18.21 2.69 -14.61
C LYS A 22 17.95 2.84 -13.13
N SER A 23 16.86 3.53 -12.77
CA SER A 23 16.44 3.71 -11.38
C SER A 23 16.42 2.35 -10.65
N LEU A 24 16.75 2.36 -9.35
CA LEU A 24 16.79 1.14 -8.52
C LEU A 24 15.56 0.25 -8.70
N ILE A 25 14.38 0.88 -8.89
CA ILE A 25 13.09 0.24 -9.13
C ILE A 25 13.11 -0.64 -10.40
N ASN A 26 13.65 -0.13 -11.50
CA ASN A 26 13.74 -0.88 -12.76
C ASN A 26 14.75 -2.02 -12.67
N HIS A 27 15.83 -1.83 -11.91
CA HIS A 27 16.82 -2.88 -11.66
C HIS A 27 16.23 -4.05 -10.86
N CYS A 28 15.51 -3.76 -9.77
CA CYS A 28 14.82 -4.78 -8.99
C CYS A 28 13.74 -5.50 -9.82
N ALA A 29 12.99 -4.77 -10.64
CA ALA A 29 11.99 -5.36 -11.54
C ALA A 29 12.60 -6.33 -12.57
N ASP A 30 13.76 -5.99 -13.14
CA ASP A 30 14.46 -6.86 -14.08
C ASP A 30 15.00 -8.13 -13.38
N ILE A 31 15.43 -8.02 -12.11
CA ILE A 31 15.80 -9.18 -11.28
C ILE A 31 14.59 -10.08 -11.01
N TYR A 32 13.45 -9.53 -10.58
CA TYR A 32 12.24 -10.31 -10.34
C TYR A 32 11.77 -11.03 -11.60
N LYS A 33 11.78 -10.34 -12.74
CA LYS A 33 11.47 -10.97 -14.04
C LYS A 33 12.44 -12.10 -14.36
N ALA A 34 13.75 -11.90 -14.19
CA ALA A 34 14.73 -12.95 -14.44
C ALA A 34 14.55 -14.16 -13.51
N LEU A 35 14.15 -13.93 -12.25
CA LEU A 35 13.81 -15.01 -11.32
C LEU A 35 12.56 -15.74 -11.79
N LEU A 36 11.45 -15.02 -12.05
CA LEU A 36 10.16 -15.57 -12.50
C LEU A 36 10.26 -16.34 -13.82
N LEU A 37 11.09 -15.88 -14.74
CA LEU A 37 11.30 -16.49 -16.06
C LEU A 37 12.49 -17.47 -16.09
N SER A 38 13.08 -17.79 -14.94
CA SER A 38 14.22 -18.70 -14.86
C SER A 38 13.82 -20.12 -15.22
N GLU A 39 14.43 -20.67 -16.28
CA GLU A 39 14.27 -22.07 -16.70
C GLU A 39 14.76 -23.09 -15.65
N ARG A 40 15.50 -22.64 -14.63
CA ARG A 40 16.01 -23.48 -13.53
C ARG A 40 15.06 -23.55 -12.33
N ARG A 41 13.95 -22.82 -12.36
CA ARG A 41 12.96 -22.81 -11.28
C ARG A 41 11.65 -23.39 -11.79
N VAL A 42 11.11 -24.34 -11.06
CA VAL A 42 9.76 -24.86 -11.29
C VAL A 42 8.84 -24.19 -10.29
N TYR A 43 7.92 -23.38 -10.78
CA TYR A 43 6.90 -22.73 -9.96
C TYR A 43 5.71 -23.67 -9.83
N MET A 44 5.31 -23.97 -8.59
CA MET A 44 4.09 -24.71 -8.30
C MET A 44 2.97 -23.71 -7.99
N ARG A 45 1.83 -23.87 -8.65
CA ARG A 45 0.64 -23.07 -8.35
C ARG A 45 0.00 -23.59 -7.07
N GLU A 46 0.21 -22.90 -5.96
CA GLU A 46 -0.42 -23.25 -4.68
C GLU A 46 -1.85 -22.71 -4.56
N MET A 47 -2.11 -21.48 -5.01
CA MET A 47 -3.43 -20.85 -4.96
C MET A 47 -3.64 -19.92 -6.17
N GLU A 48 -4.90 -19.78 -6.59
CA GLU A 48 -5.33 -18.81 -7.59
C GLU A 48 -6.49 -18.00 -7.03
N TYR A 49 -6.38 -16.67 -7.07
CA TYR A 49 -7.43 -15.76 -6.65
C TYR A 49 -7.70 -14.77 -7.78
N ASN A 50 -8.95 -14.76 -8.24
CA ASN A 50 -9.41 -13.83 -9.27
C ASN A 50 -10.04 -12.61 -8.59
N SER A 51 -9.33 -11.48 -8.65
CA SER A 51 -9.87 -10.20 -8.18
C SER A 51 -10.55 -9.44 -9.31
N GLN A 52 -11.68 -8.80 -9.00
CA GLN A 52 -12.37 -7.82 -9.83
C GLN A 52 -11.72 -6.42 -9.75
N GLY A 53 -10.57 -6.29 -9.08
CA GLY A 53 -9.93 -5.01 -8.81
C GLY A 53 -8.43 -5.09 -8.65
N ASN A 54 -7.88 -3.97 -8.19
CA ASN A 54 -6.47 -3.93 -7.79
C ASN A 54 -6.29 -4.76 -6.52
N VAL A 55 -5.20 -5.51 -6.52
CA VAL A 55 -4.74 -6.27 -5.37
C VAL A 55 -3.43 -5.66 -4.92
N ASN A 56 -3.36 -5.29 -3.64
CA ASN A 56 -2.15 -4.76 -3.04
C ASN A 56 -1.45 -5.87 -2.23
N TYR A 57 -0.13 -5.89 -2.25
CA TYR A 57 0.67 -6.84 -1.47
C TYR A 57 1.63 -6.07 -0.57
N GLU A 58 1.61 -6.36 0.72
CA GLU A 58 2.49 -5.74 1.71
C GLU A 58 2.80 -6.74 2.84
N ASP A 59 4.10 -6.93 3.15
CA ASP A 59 4.59 -7.75 4.27
C ASP A 59 3.91 -9.11 4.45
N GLY A 60 3.81 -9.89 3.36
CA GLY A 60 3.18 -11.23 3.43
C GLY A 60 1.65 -11.19 3.46
N HIS A 61 1.03 -10.03 3.22
CA HIS A 61 -0.42 -9.87 3.17
C HIS A 61 -0.87 -9.38 1.81
N LEU A 62 -1.97 -9.93 1.32
CA LEU A 62 -2.60 -9.58 0.07
C LEU A 62 -3.97 -8.97 0.35
N PHE A 63 -4.23 -7.77 -0.18
CA PHE A 63 -5.43 -6.99 0.06
C PHE A 63 -6.23 -6.85 -1.24
N ALA A 64 -7.42 -7.41 -1.23
CA ALA A 64 -8.41 -7.33 -2.30
C ALA A 64 -9.45 -6.27 -1.90
N GLU A 65 -9.17 -5.01 -2.26
CA GLU A 65 -9.88 -3.84 -1.75
C GLU A 65 -11.36 -3.80 -2.16
N ASN A 66 -11.65 -4.17 -3.41
CA ASN A 66 -13.00 -4.18 -3.96
C ASN A 66 -13.87 -5.26 -3.33
N GLU A 67 -13.26 -6.42 -3.05
CA GLU A 67 -13.92 -7.57 -2.45
C GLU A 67 -13.98 -7.47 -0.93
N LYS A 68 -13.32 -6.46 -0.33
CA LYS A 68 -13.25 -6.26 1.12
C LYS A 68 -12.69 -7.51 1.81
N LYS A 69 -11.66 -8.10 1.22
CA LYS A 69 -10.97 -9.32 1.70
C LYS A 69 -9.48 -9.09 1.81
N TYR A 70 -8.86 -9.72 2.79
CA TYR A 70 -7.41 -9.81 2.85
C TYR A 70 -6.95 -11.23 3.18
N PHE A 71 -5.75 -11.56 2.74
CA PHE A 71 -5.15 -12.87 2.84
C PHE A 71 -3.79 -12.72 3.50
N ASN A 72 -3.53 -13.51 4.53
CA ASN A 72 -2.18 -13.73 5.02
C ASN A 72 -1.57 -14.86 4.19
N ILE A 73 -0.50 -14.56 3.45
CA ILE A 73 0.23 -15.52 2.61
C ILE A 73 1.60 -15.87 3.19
N THR A 74 1.84 -15.51 4.45
CA THR A 74 3.07 -15.85 5.17
C THR A 74 3.05 -17.31 5.60
N ASP A 75 4.19 -18.00 5.44
CA ASP A 75 4.43 -19.38 5.91
C ASP A 75 3.45 -20.45 5.39
N GLY A 76 2.83 -20.24 4.22
CA GLY A 76 1.92 -21.23 3.59
C GLY A 76 0.58 -21.43 4.30
N ASN A 77 0.35 -20.72 5.42
CA ASN A 77 -0.93 -20.71 6.12
C ASN A 77 -1.82 -19.60 5.55
N TYR A 78 -2.49 -19.94 4.45
CA TYR A 78 -3.46 -19.07 3.79
C TYR A 78 -4.68 -18.82 4.68
N GLN A 79 -4.63 -17.76 5.48
CA GLN A 79 -5.78 -17.31 6.27
C GLN A 79 -6.45 -16.16 5.54
N HIS A 80 -7.74 -16.31 5.26
CA HIS A 80 -8.56 -15.24 4.71
C HIS A 80 -9.35 -14.58 5.84
N PHE A 81 -9.51 -13.27 5.72
CA PHE A 81 -10.23 -12.48 6.69
C PHE A 81 -11.05 -11.42 5.97
N GLU A 82 -12.18 -11.07 6.58
CA GLU A 82 -13.04 -10.01 6.09
C GLU A 82 -12.62 -8.66 6.70
N PHE A 83 -12.80 -7.60 5.93
CA PHE A 83 -12.67 -6.26 6.46
C PHE A 83 -13.76 -6.01 7.53
N PRO A 84 -13.52 -5.09 8.49
CA PRO A 84 -14.55 -4.68 9.43
C PRO A 84 -15.83 -4.21 8.71
N PRO A 85 -16.99 -4.30 9.37
CA PRO A 85 -18.26 -3.85 8.81
C PRO A 85 -18.16 -2.37 8.38
N MET A 86 -18.39 -2.14 7.10
CA MET A 86 -18.38 -0.83 6.45
C MET A 86 -19.76 -0.54 5.89
N ASN A 87 -20.09 0.75 5.72
CA ASN A 87 -21.33 1.13 5.03
C ASN A 87 -21.29 0.58 3.58
N THR A 88 -22.45 0.22 3.03
CA THR A 88 -22.60 -0.26 1.65
C THR A 88 -22.00 0.70 0.62
N HIS A 89 -22.08 2.01 0.85
CA HIS A 89 -21.50 3.03 -0.03
C HIS A 89 -20.03 3.36 0.26
N GLU A 90 -19.49 2.83 1.35
CA GLU A 90 -18.12 3.06 1.77
C GLU A 90 -17.18 2.07 1.06
N LYS A 91 -16.14 2.64 0.43
CA LYS A 91 -15.09 1.90 -0.29
C LYS A 91 -13.77 1.98 0.46
N VAL A 92 -12.97 0.93 0.36
CA VAL A 92 -11.57 0.95 0.77
C VAL A 92 -10.78 1.79 -0.24
N VAL A 93 -9.98 2.72 0.26
CA VAL A 93 -9.11 3.61 -0.55
C VAL A 93 -7.67 3.14 -0.51
N ALA A 94 -7.21 2.75 0.67
CA ALA A 94 -5.86 2.24 0.89
C ALA A 94 -5.82 1.42 2.18
N THR A 95 -4.84 0.53 2.27
CA THR A 95 -4.59 -0.29 3.45
C THR A 95 -3.11 -0.31 3.81
N LEU A 96 -2.80 -0.50 5.10
CA LEU A 96 -1.47 -0.84 5.58
C LEU A 96 -1.56 -1.95 6.63
N ALA A 97 -0.62 -2.89 6.60
CA ALA A 97 -0.45 -3.86 7.68
C ALA A 97 0.61 -3.41 8.69
N TYR A 98 0.25 -3.41 9.97
CA TYR A 98 1.18 -3.29 11.07
C TYR A 98 1.34 -4.63 11.77
N ALA A 99 2.53 -5.20 11.66
CA ALA A 99 2.93 -6.36 12.45
C ALA A 99 3.84 -5.89 13.59
N CYS A 100 3.34 -5.88 14.83
CA CYS A 100 4.21 -5.71 15.99
C CYS A 100 5.09 -6.97 16.14
N GLY A 101 6.34 -6.86 15.72
CA GLY A 101 7.40 -7.83 15.92
C GLY A 101 8.63 -7.12 16.46
N ASP A 102 9.08 -7.54 17.65
CA ASP A 102 10.19 -6.94 18.38
C ASP A 102 11.50 -6.93 17.58
N PHE A 103 12.21 -5.79 17.64
CA PHE A 103 13.68 -5.82 17.77
C PHE A 103 14.13 -6.00 19.22
N CYS A 104 13.25 -5.98 20.23
CA CYS A 104 13.60 -6.45 21.57
C CYS A 104 12.38 -6.86 22.40
N GLN A 105 12.42 -8.12 22.87
CA GLN A 105 11.54 -8.71 23.86
C GLN A 105 11.30 -7.80 25.08
N ILE A 106 10.19 -7.04 25.12
CA ILE A 106 9.64 -6.56 26.39
C ILE A 106 8.10 -6.60 26.32
N ALA A 107 7.58 -7.76 26.73
CA ALA A 107 6.31 -7.96 27.44
C ALA A 107 5.05 -7.21 26.94
N LYS A 108 4.21 -7.97 26.23
CA LYS A 108 2.73 -7.87 26.25
C LYS A 108 2.12 -6.62 25.59
N ALA A 109 2.12 -6.62 24.26
CA ALA A 109 0.90 -6.78 23.47
C ALA A 109 1.25 -6.84 21.98
N HIS A 110 1.07 -8.01 21.36
CA HIS A 110 1.24 -8.17 19.91
C HIS A 110 0.06 -7.51 19.18
N TYR A 111 0.08 -6.18 19.09
CA TYR A 111 -0.92 -5.49 18.29
C TYR A 111 -0.59 -5.63 16.83
N ARG A 112 -1.58 -6.15 16.13
CA ARG A 112 -1.49 -6.62 14.78
C ARG A 112 -2.67 -5.93 14.13
N PHE A 113 -2.39 -4.76 13.56
CA PHE A 113 -3.43 -3.88 13.02
C PHE A 113 -3.44 -3.95 11.52
N LEU A 114 -4.62 -4.14 10.95
CA LEU A 114 -4.91 -3.73 9.59
C LEU A 114 -5.44 -2.30 9.66
N ILE A 115 -4.70 -1.36 9.08
CA ILE A 115 -5.05 0.04 8.99
C ILE A 115 -5.77 0.25 7.66
N ILE A 116 -6.99 0.78 7.70
CA ILE A 116 -7.86 0.90 6.54
C ILE A 116 -8.30 2.34 6.41
N LEU A 117 -8.00 2.95 5.27
CA LEU A 117 -8.53 4.25 4.89
C LEU A 117 -9.74 4.05 3.98
N THR A 118 -10.87 4.67 4.31
CA THR A 118 -12.09 4.58 3.51
C THR A 118 -12.39 5.85 2.73
N SER A 119 -13.28 5.74 1.74
CA SER A 119 -13.73 6.85 0.89
C SER A 119 -14.45 7.97 1.65
N PHE A 120 -14.93 7.68 2.87
CA PHE A 120 -15.54 8.66 3.77
C PHE A 120 -14.53 9.25 4.76
N GLY A 121 -13.24 9.00 4.57
CA GLY A 121 -12.16 9.45 5.44
C GLY A 121 -12.19 8.79 6.82
N ARG A 122 -12.81 7.61 6.95
CA ARG A 122 -12.63 6.81 8.15
C ARG A 122 -11.27 6.12 8.07
N LEU A 123 -10.49 6.27 9.13
CA LEU A 123 -9.24 5.58 9.34
C LEU A 123 -9.47 4.55 10.45
N ILE A 124 -9.59 3.29 10.05
CA ILE A 124 -9.97 2.18 10.91
C ILE A 124 -8.72 1.37 11.23
N PHE A 125 -8.49 1.12 12.52
CA PHE A 125 -7.47 0.19 13.00
C PHE A 125 -8.19 -1.09 13.43
N TYR A 126 -8.11 -2.11 12.58
CA TYR A 126 -8.72 -3.41 12.84
C TYR A 126 -7.70 -4.35 13.47
N ASP A 127 -7.96 -4.78 14.71
CA ASP A 127 -7.16 -5.80 15.40
C ASP A 127 -7.58 -7.16 14.87
N TYR A 128 -6.75 -7.74 13.99
CA TYR A 128 -7.06 -9.03 13.38
C TYR A 128 -6.90 -10.20 14.33
N SER A 129 -6.17 -10.04 15.45
CA SER A 129 -6.09 -11.07 16.50
C SER A 129 -7.37 -11.16 17.32
N LYS A 130 -8.07 -10.03 17.50
CA LYS A 130 -9.30 -9.94 18.30
C LYS A 130 -10.56 -9.81 17.45
N HIS A 131 -10.41 -9.84 16.13
CA HIS A 131 -11.49 -9.66 15.16
C HIS A 131 -12.37 -8.43 15.42
N LYS A 132 -11.77 -7.31 15.84
CA LYS A 132 -12.54 -6.11 16.21
C LYS A 132 -11.85 -4.82 15.79
N ILE A 133 -12.66 -3.79 15.62
CA ILE A 133 -12.15 -2.42 15.47
C ILE A 133 -11.58 -1.97 16.81
N ALA A 134 -10.28 -1.68 16.84
CA ALA A 134 -9.61 -1.14 18.02
C ALA A 134 -9.75 0.38 18.08
N TYR A 135 -9.55 1.05 16.94
CA TYR A 135 -9.67 2.51 16.83
C TYR A 135 -10.32 2.91 15.51
N CYS A 136 -11.02 4.04 15.52
CA CYS A 136 -11.61 4.63 14.32
C CYS A 136 -11.48 6.15 14.41
N PHE A 137 -10.73 6.74 13.48
CA PHE A 137 -10.59 8.20 13.36
C PHE A 137 -11.40 8.68 12.15
N HIS A 138 -11.95 9.89 12.25
CA HIS A 138 -12.65 10.55 11.16
C HIS A 138 -11.79 11.71 10.69
N LEU A 139 -11.27 11.59 9.47
CA LEU A 139 -10.52 12.65 8.81
C LEU A 139 -11.53 13.64 8.16
N PRO A 140 -11.14 14.91 7.96
CA PRO A 140 -11.97 15.93 7.32
C PRO A 140 -12.18 15.65 5.82
N ALA A 141 -12.96 14.62 5.51
CA ALA A 141 -13.24 14.13 4.17
C ALA A 141 -14.22 15.01 3.39
N ASP A 142 -14.88 15.95 4.05
CA ASP A 142 -15.66 17.04 3.47
C ASP A 142 -14.75 18.07 2.77
N LYS A 143 -13.62 18.42 3.40
CA LYS A 143 -12.62 19.34 2.83
C LYS A 143 -11.63 18.62 1.90
N TYR A 144 -11.28 17.37 2.21
CA TYR A 144 -10.19 16.66 1.52
C TYR A 144 -10.62 15.34 0.88
N LYS A 145 -9.94 15.01 -0.22
CA LYS A 145 -9.97 13.67 -0.83
C LYS A 145 -8.64 12.96 -0.56
N PHE A 146 -8.62 12.16 0.50
CA PHE A 146 -7.49 11.28 0.82
C PHE A 146 -7.39 10.15 -0.20
N LYS A 147 -6.15 9.78 -0.56
CA LYS A 147 -5.89 8.80 -1.63
C LYS A 147 -4.79 7.79 -1.29
N LYS A 148 -3.92 8.11 -0.34
CA LYS A 148 -2.76 7.28 -0.04
C LYS A 148 -2.58 7.13 1.45
N LEU A 149 -2.04 5.98 1.80
CA LEU A 149 -1.66 5.58 3.14
C LEU A 149 -0.29 4.90 2.98
N GLU A 150 0.76 5.43 3.59
CA GLU A 150 2.14 4.94 3.39
C GLU A 150 2.90 4.98 4.72
N TRP A 151 3.75 3.97 4.97
CA TRP A 151 4.65 3.94 6.13
C TRP A 151 5.71 5.04 6.06
N ASN A 152 6.10 5.53 7.23
CA ASN A 152 7.35 6.26 7.36
C ASN A 152 8.53 5.27 7.50
N ARG A 153 9.77 5.70 7.23
CA ARG A 153 10.97 4.84 7.14
C ARG A 153 11.24 3.95 8.37
N GLU A 154 10.68 4.32 9.52
CA GLU A 154 10.91 3.61 10.79
C GLU A 154 9.74 2.70 11.18
N ASN A 155 8.68 2.57 10.37
CA ASN A 155 7.47 1.75 10.64
C ASN A 155 6.76 2.02 11.98
N HIS A 156 7.17 3.04 12.75
CA HIS A 156 6.50 3.48 13.97
C HIS A 156 5.44 4.57 13.73
N SER A 157 5.47 5.16 12.54
CA SER A 157 4.50 6.16 12.08
C SER A 157 4.15 5.91 10.63
N PHE A 158 2.96 6.35 10.24
CA PHE A 158 2.51 6.37 8.86
C PHE A 158 1.90 7.73 8.55
N TRP A 159 1.77 8.02 7.26
CA TRP A 159 1.13 9.23 6.80
C TRP A 159 0.06 8.94 5.76
N ILE A 160 -0.91 9.85 5.73
CA ILE A 160 -2.05 9.84 4.82
C ILE A 160 -1.90 11.08 3.98
N SER A 161 -1.99 10.95 2.65
CA SER A 161 -2.05 12.13 1.78
C SER A 161 -3.36 12.24 1.03
N GLY A 162 -3.73 13.49 0.79
CA GLY A 162 -4.88 13.87 0.00
C GLY A 162 -4.66 15.18 -0.72
N ALA A 163 -5.70 15.62 -1.40
CA ALA A 163 -5.80 16.96 -1.96
C ALA A 163 -7.14 17.57 -1.55
N GLU A 164 -7.20 18.90 -1.49
CA GLU A 164 -8.45 19.63 -1.30
C GLU A 164 -9.48 19.21 -2.35
N ARG A 165 -10.74 19.08 -1.92
CA ARG A 165 -11.86 18.84 -2.83
C ARG A 165 -12.14 20.15 -3.56
N GLU A 166 -12.05 20.12 -4.88
CA GLU A 166 -12.48 21.27 -5.69
C GLU A 166 -14.01 21.46 -5.49
N PRO A 167 -14.47 22.64 -5.05
CA PRO A 167 -15.89 22.91 -4.88
C PRO A 167 -16.55 23.02 -6.26
N GLY A 168 -17.41 22.06 -6.60
CA GLY A 168 -18.16 22.02 -7.85
C GLY A 168 -17.28 21.73 -9.06
N GLU A 169 -17.53 20.63 -9.77
CA GLU A 169 -16.91 20.33 -11.07
C GLU A 169 -17.42 21.27 -12.18
N GLU A 170 -17.40 22.59 -11.96
CA GLU A 170 -17.55 23.56 -13.03
C GLU A 170 -16.17 23.92 -13.57
N ARG A 171 -15.86 23.27 -14.69
CA ARG A 171 -14.78 23.59 -15.62
C ARG A 171 -14.59 25.11 -15.77
N THR A 172 -13.77 25.70 -14.92
CA THR A 172 -13.19 27.02 -15.17
C THR A 172 -11.68 26.89 -15.04
N GLN A 173 -11.03 27.11 -16.18
CA GLN A 173 -9.59 27.20 -16.33
C GLN A 173 -9.06 28.34 -15.46
N GLY A 174 -8.67 28.00 -14.24
CA GLY A 174 -7.84 28.82 -13.39
C GLY A 174 -6.98 27.88 -12.57
N ARG A 175 -5.66 27.87 -12.82
CA ARG A 175 -4.68 27.15 -11.98
C ARG A 175 -4.66 27.80 -10.59
N ARG A 176 -5.68 27.56 -9.76
CA ARG A 176 -5.55 27.71 -8.31
C ARG A 176 -4.69 26.53 -7.84
N GLY A 177 -3.72 26.84 -6.98
CA GLY A 177 -2.82 25.83 -6.44
C GLY A 177 -3.63 24.69 -5.85
N LYS A 178 -3.28 23.45 -6.17
CA LYS A 178 -3.83 22.30 -5.48
C LYS A 178 -3.22 22.27 -4.09
N THR A 179 -4.02 22.56 -3.08
CA THR A 179 -3.67 22.36 -1.68
C THR A 179 -3.57 20.86 -1.43
N HIS A 180 -2.38 20.39 -1.06
CA HIS A 180 -2.16 19.02 -0.63
C HIS A 180 -2.30 18.94 0.88
N VAL A 181 -2.85 17.85 1.38
CA VAL A 181 -2.93 17.59 2.82
C VAL A 181 -2.13 16.35 3.15
N VAL A 182 -1.40 16.40 4.25
CA VAL A 182 -0.76 15.23 4.83
C VAL A 182 -1.14 15.14 6.31
N VAL A 183 -1.52 13.94 6.73
CA VAL A 183 -1.87 13.62 8.11
C VAL A 183 -0.93 12.54 8.61
N VAL A 184 -0.36 12.71 9.79
CA VAL A 184 0.62 11.79 10.37
C VAL A 184 0.05 11.17 11.63
N PHE A 185 0.21 9.86 11.74
CA PHE A 185 -0.15 9.07 12.92
C PHE A 185 1.06 8.27 13.40
N GLU A 186 1.16 8.10 14.72
CA GLU A 186 1.97 7.06 15.33
C GLU A 186 1.11 5.84 15.63
N VAL A 187 1.75 4.66 15.61
CA VAL A 187 1.06 3.37 15.76
C VAL A 187 1.29 2.76 17.14
N ASP A 188 2.33 3.17 17.85
CA ASP A 188 2.61 2.70 19.21
C ASP A 188 3.12 3.83 20.14
N PRO A 189 2.26 4.41 21.00
CA PRO A 189 0.82 4.20 21.05
C PRO A 189 0.12 4.85 19.85
N ILE A 190 -1.06 4.32 19.46
CA ILE A 190 -1.87 4.90 18.38
C ILE A 190 -2.26 6.34 18.75
N LYS A 191 -1.78 7.31 17.98
CA LYS A 191 -2.13 8.72 18.16
C LYS A 191 -1.98 9.53 16.89
N PHE A 192 -2.87 10.50 16.74
CA PHE A 192 -2.70 11.58 15.78
C PHE A 192 -1.50 12.44 16.19
N ARG A 193 -0.60 12.72 15.24
CA ARG A 193 0.59 13.56 15.47
C ARG A 193 0.40 14.95 14.90
N ALA A 194 0.05 15.05 13.64
CA ALA A 194 -0.02 16.31 12.94
C ALA A 194 -0.88 16.21 11.67
N MET A 195 -1.38 17.36 11.23
CA MET A 195 -1.98 17.55 9.92
C MET A 195 -1.45 18.86 9.35
N PHE A 196 -0.96 18.82 8.13
CA PHE A 196 -0.40 19.98 7.45
C PHE A 196 -0.96 20.12 6.04
N GLU A 197 -1.19 21.36 5.65
CA GLU A 197 -1.62 21.78 4.33
C GLU A 197 -0.38 22.32 3.59
N VAL A 198 -0.20 21.88 2.35
CA VAL A 198 0.93 22.26 1.50
C VAL A 198 0.36 22.85 0.21
N ASP A 199 0.50 24.16 0.07
CA ASP A 199 0.10 24.87 -1.13
C ASP A 199 1.14 24.63 -2.23
N SER A 200 0.68 24.26 -3.43
CA SER A 200 1.54 24.09 -4.60
C SER A 200 1.99 25.41 -5.25
N GLN A 201 1.99 26.51 -4.49
CA GLN A 201 2.41 27.85 -4.95
C GLN A 201 3.87 28.21 -4.60
N VAL A 202 4.68 27.22 -4.21
CA VAL A 202 6.14 27.40 -4.02
C VAL A 202 6.89 27.08 -5.31
#